data_AF-D4DUL6-F1
#
_entry.id   AF-D4DUL6-F1
#
_cell.length_a   1.000
_cell.length_b   1.000
_cell.length_c   1.000
_cell.angle_alpha   90.00
_cell.angle_beta   90.00
_cell.angle_gamma   90.00
#
_symmetry.space_group_name_H-M   'P 1'
#
loop_
_entity.id
_entity.type
_entity.pdbx_description
1 polymer ?
#
loop_
_entity_poly.entity_id
_entity_poly.type
_entity_poly.pdbx_seq_one_letter_code
_entity_poly.pdbx_strand_id
1 'polypeptide(L)'
;MAKPLRIGVASDLHLGILFGARQLDKLAGIMQQEKADIILLPGDIMDDDTAAYEAEHMQPHLSKLRAPLGVTEIEVREKVNPVSI
;
A
#
# COMPACT_ATOMS: atom_id res chain seq x y z
N MET A 1 1.26 8.18 31.04
CA MET A 1 2.13 8.59 29.91
C MET A 1 1.44 8.21 28.61
N ALA A 2 1.54 9.02 27.56
CA ALA A 2 0.95 8.70 26.25
C ALA A 2 1.73 7.54 25.60
N LYS A 3 1.02 6.57 25.00
CA LYS A 3 1.64 5.47 24.25
C LYS A 3 2.15 6.02 22.91
N PRO A 4 3.42 5.78 22.52
CA PRO A 4 3.92 6.15 21.19
C PRO A 4 3.11 5.46 20.09
N LEU A 5 2.77 6.22 19.04
CA LEU A 5 2.11 5.70 17.85
C LEU A 5 3.15 5.18 16.85
N ARG A 6 2.96 3.97 16.32
CA ARG A 6 3.80 3.39 15.26
C ARG A 6 3.10 3.47 13.91
N ILE A 7 3.74 4.11 12.95
CA ILE A 7 3.23 4.30 11.59
C ILE A 7 4.10 3.45 10.65
N GLY A 8 3.49 2.48 9.98
CA GLY A 8 4.11 1.75 8.87
C GLY A 8 3.87 2.51 7.57
N VAL A 9 4.91 2.72 6.76
CA VAL A 9 4.81 3.41 5.47
C VAL A 9 5.45 2.54 4.40
N ALA A 10 4.74 2.35 3.29
CA ALA A 10 5.27 1.71 2.08
C ALA A 10 4.65 2.38 0.85
N SER A 11 5.46 2.73 -0.15
CA SER A 11 5.05 3.43 -1.37
C SER A 11 5.48 2.67 -2.61
N ASP A 12 4.95 3.08 -3.76
CA ASP A 12 5.41 2.65 -5.10
C ASP A 12 5.44 1.12 -5.22
N LEU A 13 4.35 0.48 -4.78
CA LEU A 13 4.26 -0.98 -4.76
C LEU A 13 4.25 -1.54 -6.18
N HIS A 14 3.62 -0.83 -7.14
CA HIS A 14 3.51 -1.26 -8.54
C HIS A 14 3.08 -2.73 -8.62
N LEU A 15 1.88 -3.01 -8.10
CA LEU A 15 1.36 -4.38 -8.04
C LEU A 15 1.26 -4.97 -9.45
N GLY A 16 2.09 -5.97 -9.70
CA GLY A 16 2.34 -6.47 -11.03
C GLY A 16 3.32 -7.64 -11.01
N ILE A 17 3.97 -7.89 -12.14
CA ILE A 17 4.88 -9.03 -12.31
C ILE A 17 6.08 -8.95 -11.33
N LEU A 18 6.54 -7.74 -11.01
CA LEU A 18 7.71 -7.53 -10.15
C LEU A 18 7.36 -7.53 -8.65
N PHE A 19 6.17 -7.04 -8.30
CA PHE A 19 5.66 -6.98 -6.93
C PHE A 19 4.32 -7.69 -6.81
N GLY A 20 4.38 -8.99 -6.53
CA GLY A 20 3.22 -9.86 -6.48
C GLY A 20 2.82 -10.35 -5.09
N ALA A 21 2.05 -11.42 -5.06
CA ALA A 21 1.47 -12.01 -3.85
C ALA A 21 2.50 -12.29 -2.73
N ARG A 22 3.70 -12.77 -3.10
CA ARG A 22 4.77 -13.09 -2.14
C ARG A 22 5.33 -11.85 -1.46
N GLN A 23 5.49 -10.76 -2.20
CA GLN A 23 5.98 -9.48 -1.70
C GLN A 23 4.94 -8.85 -0.78
N LEU A 24 3.65 -8.92 -1.15
CA LEU A 24 2.54 -8.51 -0.28
C LEU A 24 2.52 -9.26 1.04
N ASP A 25 2.69 -10.58 1.02
CA ASP A 25 2.75 -11.39 2.24
C ASP A 25 3.95 -11.01 3.13
N LYS A 26 5.11 -10.77 2.50
CA LYS A 26 6.30 -10.31 3.22
C LYS A 26 6.08 -8.92 3.84
N LEU A 27 5.47 -7.99 3.11
CA LEU A 27 5.16 -6.66 3.59
C LEU A 27 4.19 -6.70 4.78
N ALA A 28 3.12 -7.49 4.67
CA ALA A 28 2.18 -7.71 5.77
C ALA A 28 2.87 -8.30 7.01
N GLY A 29 3.78 -9.26 6.82
CA GLY A 29 4.60 -9.82 7.89
C GLY A 29 5.47 -8.78 8.61
N ILE A 30 6.12 -7.88 7.85
CA ILE A 30 6.92 -6.79 8.42
C ILE A 30 6.03 -5.85 9.23
N MET A 31 4.89 -5.40 8.67
CA MET A 31 3.97 -4.49 9.38
C MET A 31 3.45 -5.09 10.69
N GLN A 32 3.14 -6.38 10.68
CA GLN A 32 2.71 -7.12 11.87
C GLN A 32 3.84 -7.28 12.90
N GLN A 33 5.06 -7.59 12.46
CA GLN A 33 6.24 -7.72 13.32
C GLN A 33 6.58 -6.40 14.02
N GLU A 34 6.53 -5.30 13.27
CA GLU A 34 6.82 -3.96 13.78
C GLU A 34 5.68 -3.37 14.62
N LYS A 35 4.54 -4.06 14.68
CA LYS A 35 3.34 -3.65 15.42
C LYS A 35 2.87 -2.26 14.99
N ALA A 36 2.76 -2.06 13.68
CA ALA A 36 2.20 -0.83 13.13
C ALA A 36 0.79 -0.61 13.68
N ASP A 37 0.53 0.57 14.24
CA ASP A 37 -0.81 0.97 14.70
C ASP A 37 -1.64 1.48 13.51
N ILE A 38 -1.00 2.09 12.51
CA ILE A 38 -1.58 2.54 11.23
C ILE A 38 -0.61 2.21 10.09
N ILE A 39 -1.14 1.87 8.90
CA ILE A 39 -0.35 1.68 7.68
C ILE A 39 -0.75 2.76 6.66
N LEU A 40 0.25 3.47 6.14
CA LEU A 40 0.09 4.45 5.06
C LEU A 40 0.69 3.88 3.78
N LEU A 41 -0.10 3.90 2.70
CA LEU A 41 0.30 3.51 1.37
C LEU A 41 0.29 4.73 0.43
N PRO A 42 1.29 5.63 0.51
CA PRO A 42 1.34 6.78 -0.40
C PRO A 42 1.85 6.36 -1.77
N GLY A 43 1.15 6.75 -2.85
CA GLY A 43 1.60 6.58 -4.24
C GLY A 43 1.47 5.18 -4.83
N ASP A 44 1.22 5.12 -6.14
CA ASP A 44 1.29 4.01 -7.10
C ASP A 44 1.24 2.60 -6.50
N ILE A 45 0.07 2.25 -5.94
CA ILE A 45 -0.19 0.89 -5.45
C ILE A 45 -0.31 -0.06 -6.63
N MET A 46 -1.06 0.29 -7.67
CA MET A 46 -1.34 -0.57 -8.83
C MET A 46 -0.51 -0.14 -10.04
N ASP A 47 -0.14 -1.09 -10.89
CA ASP A 47 0.34 -0.79 -12.25
C ASP A 47 -0.79 -0.20 -13.12
N ASP A 48 -0.44 0.21 -14.36
CA ASP A 48 -1.36 0.81 -15.33
C ASP A 48 -2.59 -0.08 -15.67
N ASP A 49 -2.51 -1.39 -15.41
CA ASP A 49 -3.62 -2.33 -15.51
C ASP A 49 -3.71 -3.29 -14.31
N THR A 50 -4.83 -4.00 -14.19
CA THR A 50 -5.08 -4.98 -13.11
C THR A 50 -4.81 -6.42 -13.54
N ALA A 51 -4.26 -6.67 -14.75
CA ALA A 51 -4.21 -8.00 -15.33
C ALA A 51 -3.34 -8.95 -14.48
N ALA A 52 -2.18 -8.50 -14.03
CA ALA A 52 -1.31 -9.27 -13.15
C ALA A 52 -1.93 -9.45 -11.75
N TYR A 53 -2.52 -8.40 -11.20
CA TYR A 53 -3.19 -8.44 -9.90
C TYR A 53 -4.33 -9.48 -9.85
N GLU A 54 -5.13 -9.55 -10.91
CA GLU A 54 -6.21 -10.52 -11.08
C GLU A 54 -5.67 -11.92 -11.38
N ALA A 55 -4.73 -12.05 -12.33
CA ALA A 55 -4.16 -13.33 -12.71
C ALA A 55 -3.48 -14.04 -11.52
N GLU A 56 -2.75 -13.30 -10.69
CA GLU A 56 -2.08 -13.84 -9.50
C GLU A 56 -2.98 -13.88 -8.26
N HIS A 57 -4.26 -13.51 -8.38
CA HIS A 57 -5.22 -13.53 -7.26
C HIS A 57 -4.67 -12.80 -6.04
N MET A 58 -4.14 -11.58 -6.22
CA MET A 58 -3.40 -10.87 -5.17
C MET A 58 -4.31 -10.27 -4.08
N GLN A 59 -5.62 -10.21 -4.31
CA GLN A 59 -6.59 -9.61 -3.39
C GLN A 59 -6.54 -10.16 -1.95
N PRO A 60 -6.45 -11.49 -1.70
CA PRO A 60 -6.31 -12.03 -0.35
C PRO A 60 -4.96 -11.69 0.29
N HIS A 61 -3.91 -11.46 -0.51
CA HIS A 61 -2.58 -11.09 -0.02
C HIS A 61 -2.53 -9.62 0.38
N LEU A 62 -3.08 -8.73 -0.46
CA LEU A 62 -3.22 -7.31 -0.14
C LEU A 62 -4.07 -7.11 1.12
N SER A 63 -5.14 -7.91 1.27
CA SER A 63 -6.05 -7.88 2.43
C SER A 63 -5.39 -8.29 3.76
N LYS A 64 -4.17 -8.84 3.75
CA LYS A 64 -3.39 -9.13 4.96
C LYS A 64 -2.70 -7.90 5.53
N LEU A 65 -2.54 -6.82 4.74
CA LEU A 65 -2.16 -5.53 5.29
C LEU A 65 -3.30 -5.02 6.18
N ARG A 66 -3.11 -5.15 7.49
CA ARG A 66 -4.07 -4.72 8.50
C ARG A 66 -3.32 -4.15 9.68
N ALA A 67 -3.85 -3.05 10.21
CA ALA A 67 -3.38 -2.43 11.43
C ALA A 67 -4.59 -1.99 12.29
N PRO A 68 -4.43 -1.86 13.62
CA PRO A 68 -5.53 -1.52 14.54
C PRO A 68 -6.30 -0.24 14.19
N LEU A 69 -5.60 0.78 13.68
CA LEU A 69 -6.20 2.05 13.26
C LEU A 69 -6.49 2.12 11.75
N GLY A 70 -6.29 1.01 11.04
CA GLY A 70 -6.59 0.89 9.62
C GLY A 70 -5.38 1.04 8.69
N VAL A 71 -5.69 0.90 7.40
CA VAL A 71 -4.77 1.10 6.27
C VAL A 71 -5.37 2.20 5.42
N THR A 72 -4.58 3.20 5.04
CA THR A 72 -5.03 4.26 4.14
C THR A 72 -4.05 4.44 2.99
N GLU A 73 -4.61 4.59 1.81
CA GLU A 73 -3.89 5.12 0.66
C GLU A 73 -3.85 6.65 0.76
N ILE A 74 -2.75 7.24 0.29
CA ILE A 74 -2.61 8.69 0.20
C ILE A 74 -2.16 9.04 -1.21
N GLU A 75 -3.04 9.67 -1.98
CA GLU A 75 -2.73 10.19 -3.31
C GLU A 75 -2.43 11.69 -3.22
N VAL A 76 -1.23 12.10 -3.60
CA VAL A 76 -0.89 13.52 -3.74
C VAL A 76 -1.23 13.94 -5.17
N ARG A 77 -2.35 14.66 -5.33
CA ARG A 77 -2.67 15.28 -6.61
C ARG A 77 -1.94 16.61 -6.74
N GLU A 78 -0.99 16.70 -7.68
CA GLU A 78 -0.51 18.00 -8.11
C GLU A 78 -1.68 18.83 -8.64
N LYS A 79 -1.80 20.08 -8.19
CA LYS A 79 -2.66 21.05 -8.86
C LYS A 79 -2.04 21.35 -10.21
N VAL A 80 -2.43 20.60 -11.24
CA VAL A 80 -2.16 20.99 -12.62
C VAL A 80 -2.97 22.26 -12.86
N ASN A 81 -2.30 23.41 -12.90
CA ASN A 81 -2.91 24.62 -13.42
C ASN A 81 -3.22 24.34 -14.90
N PRO A 82 -4.49 24.35 -15.34
CA PRO A 82 -4.78 24.17 -16.76
C PRO A 82 -4.19 25.37 -17.50
N VAL A 83 -3.11 25.14 -18.25
CA VAL A 83 -2.69 26.07 -19.29
C VAL A 83 -3.80 26.01 -20.32
N SER A 84 -4.65 27.03 -20.34
CA SER A 84 -5.57 27.26 -21.46
C SER A 84 -4.71 27.63 -22.66
N ILE A 85 -4.64 26.72 -23.63
CA ILE A 85 -4.27 27.04 -25.02
C ILE A 85 -5.37 27.88 -25.67
#